data_AF-A0A2X0LB76-F1
#
_entry.id   AF-A0A2X0LB76-F1
#
_cell.length_a   1.000
_cell.length_b   1.000
_cell.length_c   1.000
_cell.angle_alpha   90.00
_cell.angle_beta   90.00
_cell.angle_gamma   90.00
#
_symmetry.space_group_name_H-M   'P 1'
#
loop_
_entity.id
_entity.type
_entity.pdbx_description
1 polymer ?
#
loop_
_entity_poly.entity_id
_entity_poly.type
_entity_poly.pdbx_seq_one_letter_code
_entity_poly.pdbx_strand_id
1 'polypeptide(L)'
;MATHDHSRAIIGSLFTPPPGSSAPPNDRYVAYCPTWEVVPPINAQPGQPPPIKARFLILSAARDGRLRLHKAKQNSNGTFSIGKTWPLEQLTQVEVAKRMVDGYPNPQPLEFVLTIAGKAYRYKTNMPSSQQAAFLVTVVRCWRRFMNGRGQPDLVLLGFAVDNAQPSTFPASPHLGGASQPLAMSPRTRTPSGPSPGHDFHRPGSSASSVSNGSGRRPVPQNHASPFRCPPSKQR
;
A
#
# COMPACT_ATOMS: atom_id res chain seq x y z
N MET A 1 5.91 2.49 -26.15
CA MET A 1 6.63 3.34 -25.17
C MET A 1 6.75 2.56 -23.87
N ALA A 2 7.97 2.33 -23.36
CA ALA A 2 8.15 1.63 -22.10
C ALA A 2 7.53 2.44 -20.96
N THR A 3 6.48 1.92 -20.32
CA THR A 3 5.91 2.51 -19.11
C THR A 3 6.97 2.49 -18.02
N HIS A 4 7.44 3.67 -17.60
CA HIS A 4 8.37 3.79 -16.49
C HIS A 4 7.71 3.22 -15.22
N ASP A 5 8.34 2.21 -14.61
CA ASP A 5 7.87 1.63 -13.35
C ASP A 5 8.27 2.56 -12.19
N HIS A 6 7.27 3.17 -11.57
CA HIS A 6 7.45 4.12 -10.46
C HIS A 6 7.50 3.42 -9.10
N SER A 7 7.30 2.09 -9.04
CA SER A 7 7.20 1.34 -7.78
C SER A 7 8.43 1.54 -6.88
N ARG A 8 9.64 1.44 -7.45
CA ARG A 8 10.90 1.61 -6.71
C ARG A 8 11.04 3.00 -6.09
N ALA A 9 10.73 4.04 -6.88
CA ALA A 9 10.81 5.42 -6.41
C ALA A 9 9.75 5.74 -5.35
N ILE A 10 8.53 5.20 -5.51
CA ILE A 10 7.46 5.29 -4.51
C ILE A 10 7.88 4.63 -3.21
N ILE A 11 8.38 3.39 -3.28
CA ILE A 11 8.82 2.62 -2.09
C ILE A 11 9.94 3.37 -1.37
N GLY A 12 10.99 3.78 -2.08
CA GLY A 12 12.13 4.49 -1.50
C GLY A 12 11.80 5.89 -0.96
N SER A 13 10.72 6.51 -1.43
CA SER A 13 10.29 7.83 -0.94
C SER A 13 9.35 7.75 0.26
N LEU A 14 8.46 6.76 0.30
CA LEU A 14 7.29 6.76 1.18
C LEU A 14 7.22 5.55 2.13
N PHE A 15 7.88 4.44 1.79
CA PHE A 15 7.70 3.15 2.46
C PHE A 15 9.04 2.51 2.86
N THR A 16 10.08 3.31 3.03
CA THR A 16 11.36 2.90 3.63
C THR A 16 11.59 3.61 4.95
N PRO A 17 12.27 2.97 5.92
CA PRO A 17 12.69 3.64 7.15
C PRO A 17 13.54 4.88 6.85
N PRO A 18 13.46 5.94 7.67
CA PRO A 18 14.41 7.04 7.61
C PRO A 18 15.85 6.55 7.78
N PRO A 19 16.84 7.21 7.16
CA PRO A 19 18.25 6.89 7.37
C PRO A 19 18.59 6.86 8.86
N GLY A 20 19.23 5.77 9.31
CA GLY A 20 19.60 5.57 10.72
C GLY A 20 18.50 4.95 11.60
N SER A 21 17.29 4.70 11.07
CA SER A 21 16.26 3.96 11.76
C SER A 21 16.30 2.47 11.39
N SER A 22 16.37 1.59 12.39
CA SER A 22 16.14 0.14 12.21
C SER A 22 14.66 -0.24 12.31
N ALA A 23 13.79 0.70 12.70
CA ALA A 23 12.37 0.43 12.82
C ALA A 23 11.76 0.27 11.40
N PRO A 24 10.97 -0.81 11.15
CA PRO A 24 10.33 -0.97 9.86
C PRO A 24 9.41 0.23 9.50
N PRO A 25 9.00 0.41 8.25
CA PRO A 25 8.00 1.43 7.90
C PRO A 25 6.65 1.14 8.57
N ASN A 26 5.84 2.18 8.80
CA ASN A 26 4.51 2.05 9.39
C ASN A 26 3.51 1.39 8.43
N ASP A 27 3.68 1.66 7.14
CA ASP A 27 2.83 1.15 6.07
C ASP A 27 3.70 0.42 5.04
N ARG A 28 3.15 -0.62 4.42
CA ARG A 28 3.75 -1.39 3.33
C ARG A 28 3.03 -1.06 2.02
N TYR A 29 3.80 -0.77 0.98
CA TYR A 29 3.31 -0.60 -0.38
C TYR A 29 2.57 -1.86 -0.88
N VAL A 30 1.44 -1.66 -1.57
CA VAL A 30 0.66 -2.74 -2.22
C VAL A 30 0.61 -2.54 -3.74
N ALA A 31 0.07 -1.41 -4.19
CA ALA A 31 -0.10 -1.10 -5.62
C ALA A 31 -0.17 0.42 -5.86
N TYR A 32 0.08 0.87 -7.09
CA TYR A 32 -0.16 2.26 -7.49
C TYR A 32 -0.87 2.37 -8.85
N CYS A 33 -1.46 3.54 -9.08
CA CYS A 33 -2.04 3.96 -10.36
C CYS A 33 -1.66 5.43 -10.62
N PRO A 34 -0.92 5.75 -11.70
CA PRO A 34 -0.78 7.12 -12.19
C PRO A 34 -2.14 7.66 -12.62
N THR A 35 -2.41 8.91 -12.31
CA THR A 35 -3.68 9.59 -12.56
C THR A 35 -3.46 11.04 -12.96
N TRP A 36 -4.47 11.65 -13.57
CA TRP A 36 -4.49 13.05 -13.95
C TRP A 36 -5.70 13.72 -13.34
N GLU A 37 -5.50 14.90 -12.77
CA GLU A 37 -6.57 15.76 -12.24
C GLU A 37 -6.65 17.03 -13.09
N VAL A 38 -7.82 17.29 -13.67
CA VAL A 38 -8.10 18.56 -14.34
C VAL A 38 -8.44 19.57 -13.25
N VAL A 39 -7.61 20.59 -13.10
CA VAL A 39 -7.85 21.62 -12.09
C VAL A 39 -8.73 22.70 -12.71
N PRO A 40 -9.87 23.06 -12.08
CA PRO A 40 -10.67 24.18 -12.52
C PRO A 40 -9.80 25.43 -12.61
N PRO A 41 -9.78 26.13 -13.75
CA PRO A 41 -8.92 27.28 -13.90
C PRO A 41 -9.43 28.41 -13.01
N ILE A 42 -8.59 28.86 -12.07
CA ILE A 42 -8.94 29.96 -11.16
C ILE A 42 -8.95 31.31 -11.91
N ASN A 43 -8.28 31.39 -13.07
CA ASN A 43 -8.24 32.56 -13.96
C ASN A 43 -8.00 32.12 -15.43
N ALA A 44 -8.87 31.29 -16.01
CA ALA A 44 -8.68 30.89 -17.41
C ALA A 44 -8.86 32.09 -18.34
N GLN A 45 -7.84 32.39 -19.14
CA GLN A 45 -8.04 33.21 -20.32
C GLN A 45 -8.91 32.45 -21.35
N PRO A 46 -9.74 33.16 -22.14
CA PRO A 46 -10.51 32.53 -23.21
C PRO A 46 -9.60 31.69 -24.12
N GLY A 47 -9.93 30.41 -24.30
CA GLY A 47 -9.16 29.49 -25.15
C GLY A 47 -8.01 28.74 -24.47
N GLN A 48 -7.68 29.01 -23.20
CA GLN A 48 -6.66 28.23 -22.49
C GLN A 48 -7.23 26.89 -21.97
N PRO A 49 -6.59 25.75 -22.30
CA PRO A 49 -7.00 24.46 -21.75
C PRO A 49 -6.76 24.42 -20.23
N PRO A 50 -7.63 23.76 -19.46
CA PRO A 50 -7.49 23.69 -18.01
C PRO A 50 -6.20 22.95 -17.62
N PRO A 51 -5.48 23.43 -16.59
CA PRO A 51 -4.21 22.82 -16.19
C PRO A 51 -4.44 21.40 -15.66
N ILE A 52 -3.69 20.45 -16.21
CA ILE A 52 -3.71 19.04 -15.81
C ILE A 52 -2.55 18.78 -14.85
N LYS A 53 -2.85 18.15 -13.71
CA LYS A 53 -1.84 17.79 -12.71
C LYS A 53 -1.69 16.27 -12.63
N ALA A 54 -0.47 15.77 -12.85
CA ALA A 54 -0.14 14.37 -12.63
C ALA A 54 -0.17 14.04 -11.12
N ARG A 55 -0.82 12.92 -10.77
CA ARG A 55 -1.03 12.44 -9.41
C ARG A 55 -0.89 10.93 -9.38
N PHE A 56 -0.70 10.37 -8.20
CA PHE A 56 -0.61 8.93 -8.00
C PHE A 56 -1.60 8.51 -6.92
N LEU A 57 -2.41 7.50 -7.22
CA LEU A 57 -3.13 6.75 -6.20
C LEU A 57 -2.26 5.59 -5.76
N ILE A 58 -2.07 5.43 -4.46
CA ILE A 58 -1.21 4.40 -3.88
C ILE A 58 -1.99 3.68 -2.79
N LEU A 59 -2.13 2.37 -2.93
CA LEU A 59 -2.69 1.48 -1.92
C LEU A 59 -1.56 0.98 -1.00
N SER A 60 -1.78 1.07 0.31
CA SER A 60 -0.84 0.57 1.32
C SER A 60 -1.58 -0.19 2.43
N ALA A 61 -0.82 -1.03 3.14
CA ALA A 61 -1.26 -1.74 4.32
C ALA A 61 -0.44 -1.30 5.54
N ALA A 62 -1.11 -0.73 6.53
CA ALA A 62 -0.52 -0.40 7.82
C ALA A 62 -0.25 -1.68 8.63
N ARG A 63 0.68 -1.59 9.59
CA ARG A 63 1.05 -2.71 10.46
C ARG A 63 -0.09 -3.27 11.31
N ASP A 64 -1.07 -2.44 11.65
CA ASP A 64 -2.29 -2.85 12.36
C ASP A 64 -3.30 -3.57 11.46
N GLY A 65 -2.93 -3.83 10.20
CA GLY A 65 -3.78 -4.46 9.20
C GLY A 65 -4.76 -3.50 8.53
N ARG A 66 -4.79 -2.21 8.91
CA ARG A 66 -5.63 -1.22 8.23
C ARG A 66 -5.09 -0.91 6.85
N LEU A 67 -6.00 -0.74 5.90
CA LEU A 67 -5.65 -0.35 4.54
C LEU A 67 -5.86 1.15 4.34
N ARG A 68 -4.98 1.75 3.55
CA ARG A 68 -5.02 3.19 3.24
C ARG A 68 -4.86 3.40 1.75
N LEU A 69 -5.60 4.37 1.23
CA LEU A 69 -5.42 4.90 -0.11
C LEU A 69 -4.80 6.29 0.01
N HIS A 70 -3.69 6.53 -0.69
CA HIS A 70 -3.00 7.81 -0.69
C HIS A 70 -3.13 8.50 -2.05
N LYS A 71 -3.33 9.82 -2.06
CA LYS A 71 -3.09 10.69 -3.21
C LYS A 71 -1.73 11.35 -3.04
N ALA A 72 -0.82 11.08 -3.95
CA ALA A 72 0.55 11.58 -3.93
C ALA A 72 0.89 12.40 -5.19
N LYS A 73 1.96 13.19 -5.07
CA LYS A 73 2.64 13.85 -6.21
C LYS A 73 4.07 13.34 -6.32
N GLN A 74 4.61 13.36 -7.53
CA GLN A 74 6.06 13.27 -7.76
C GLN A 74 6.65 14.69 -7.67
N ASN A 75 7.78 14.81 -6.99
CA ASN A 75 8.55 16.03 -6.85
C ASN A 75 9.52 16.20 -8.02
N SER A 76 10.08 17.41 -8.18
CA SER A 76 11.05 17.71 -9.24
C SER A 76 12.32 16.85 -9.17
N ASN A 77 12.71 16.41 -7.97
CA ASN A 77 13.84 15.51 -7.74
C ASN A 77 13.49 14.02 -7.91
N GLY A 78 12.28 13.69 -8.39
CA GLY A 78 11.83 12.32 -8.62
C GLY A 78 11.28 11.58 -7.40
N THR A 79 11.39 12.15 -6.19
CA THR A 79 10.77 11.55 -4.99
C THR A 79 9.27 11.77 -4.95
N PHE A 80 8.58 11.12 -4.01
CA PHE A 80 7.13 11.22 -3.86
C PHE A 80 6.75 11.88 -2.53
N SER A 81 5.62 12.58 -2.53
CA SER A 81 5.02 13.14 -1.32
C SER A 81 3.52 12.86 -1.29
N ILE A 82 3.04 12.35 -0.16
CA ILE A 82 1.61 12.13 0.09
C ILE A 82 0.97 13.48 0.43
N GLY A 83 -0.07 13.85 -0.33
CA GLY A 83 -0.86 15.05 -0.04
C GLY A 83 -2.17 14.74 0.68
N LYS A 84 -2.75 13.55 0.45
CA LYS A 84 -3.98 13.11 1.13
C LYS A 84 -3.97 11.61 1.37
N THR A 85 -4.54 11.20 2.49
CA THR A 85 -4.72 9.80 2.87
C THR A 85 -6.17 9.58 3.23
N TRP A 86 -6.72 8.46 2.77
CA TRP A 86 -8.05 7.97 3.14
C TRP A 86 -7.93 6.57 3.74
N PRO A 87 -8.55 6.31 4.90
CA PRO A 87 -8.82 4.94 5.33
C PRO A 87 -9.63 4.21 4.25
N LEU A 88 -9.23 2.99 3.89
CA LEU A 88 -9.92 2.26 2.81
C LEU A 88 -11.36 1.89 3.18
N GLU A 89 -11.67 1.75 4.47
CA GLU A 89 -13.03 1.57 5.02
C GLU A 89 -14.02 2.67 4.62
N GLN A 90 -13.53 3.87 4.26
CA GLN A 90 -14.39 4.96 3.80
C GLN A 90 -14.77 4.86 2.32
N LEU A 91 -14.24 3.89 1.59
CA LEU A 91 -14.59 3.63 0.19
C LEU A 91 -15.95 2.94 0.13
N THR A 92 -16.91 3.55 -0.56
CA THR A 92 -18.29 3.04 -0.67
C THR A 92 -18.68 2.68 -2.11
N GLN A 93 -17.97 3.20 -3.11
CA GLN A 93 -18.22 2.87 -4.53
C GLN A 93 -16.93 2.89 -5.34
N VAL A 94 -16.84 1.96 -6.29
CA VAL A 94 -15.85 1.95 -7.37
C VAL A 94 -16.59 1.84 -8.70
N GLU A 95 -16.35 2.78 -9.60
CA GLU A 95 -17.00 2.84 -10.91
C GLU A 95 -15.96 2.93 -12.02
N VAL A 96 -16.09 2.09 -13.04
CA VAL A 96 -15.34 2.20 -14.30
C VAL A 96 -16.20 2.99 -15.29
N ALA A 97 -15.94 4.29 -15.41
CA ALA A 97 -16.79 5.22 -16.16
C ALA A 97 -16.53 5.19 -17.68
N LYS A 98 -15.28 4.96 -18.12
CA LYS A 98 -14.95 4.86 -19.54
C LYS A 98 -13.85 3.83 -19.78
N ARG A 99 -14.16 2.80 -20.58
CA ARG A 99 -13.19 1.84 -21.08
C ARG A 99 -12.65 2.30 -22.43
N MET A 100 -11.36 2.11 -22.64
CA MET A 100 -10.80 2.09 -23.98
C MET A 100 -11.41 0.88 -24.69
N VAL A 101 -11.98 1.13 -25.85
CA VAL A 101 -12.35 0.08 -26.80
C VAL A 101 -11.21 0.01 -27.80
N ASP A 102 -10.56 -1.15 -27.89
CA ASP A 102 -9.53 -1.40 -28.91
C ASP A 102 -10.15 -1.19 -30.31
N GLY A 103 -9.49 -0.39 -31.16
CA GLY A 103 -9.98 -0.05 -32.50
C GLY A 103 -10.57 1.35 -32.69
N TYR A 104 -10.72 2.17 -31.63
CA TYR A 104 -11.10 3.58 -31.79
C TYR A 104 -9.88 4.45 -32.17
N PRO A 105 -10.00 5.35 -33.18
CA PRO A 105 -8.87 6.13 -33.71
C PRO A 105 -8.30 7.16 -32.72
N ASN A 106 -8.93 7.36 -31.57
CA ASN A 106 -8.46 8.26 -30.52
C ASN A 106 -8.54 7.54 -29.17
N PRO A 107 -7.42 7.01 -28.64
CA PRO A 107 -7.41 6.33 -27.35
C PRO A 107 -7.69 7.34 -26.25
N GLN A 108 -8.95 7.43 -25.81
CA GLN A 108 -9.28 8.29 -24.70
C GLN A 108 -8.69 7.74 -23.40
N PRO A 109 -8.15 8.60 -22.50
CA PRO A 109 -7.69 8.16 -21.19
C PRO A 109 -8.80 7.41 -20.46
N LEU A 110 -8.44 6.28 -19.88
CA LEU A 110 -9.37 5.49 -19.08
C LEU A 110 -9.82 6.28 -17.87
N GLU A 111 -11.09 6.16 -17.51
CA GLU A 111 -11.68 6.94 -16.44
C GLU A 111 -12.38 6.05 -15.43
N PHE A 112 -12.16 6.33 -14.16
CA PHE A 112 -12.83 5.68 -13.04
C PHE A 112 -13.17 6.68 -11.95
N VAL A 113 -14.16 6.33 -11.13
CA VAL A 113 -14.63 7.14 -10.01
C VAL A 113 -14.53 6.31 -8.74
N LEU A 114 -14.00 6.93 -7.68
CA LEU A 114 -14.01 6.38 -6.33
C LEU A 114 -14.90 7.27 -5.45
N THR A 115 -15.91 6.70 -4.81
CA THR A 115 -16.68 7.43 -3.79
C THR A 115 -16.08 7.11 -2.42
N ILE A 116 -15.48 8.12 -1.80
CA ILE A 116 -14.79 7.99 -0.51
C ILE A 116 -15.39 9.00 0.46
N ALA A 117 -15.92 8.52 1.59
CA ALA A 117 -16.62 9.32 2.58
C ALA A 117 -17.71 10.22 1.95
N GLY A 118 -18.53 9.63 1.07
CA GLY A 118 -19.62 10.31 0.37
C GLY A 118 -19.22 11.28 -0.74
N LYS A 119 -17.92 11.45 -1.03
CA LYS A 119 -17.43 12.33 -2.10
C LYS A 119 -16.94 11.50 -3.30
N ALA A 120 -17.44 11.81 -4.49
CA ALA A 120 -17.00 11.20 -5.74
C ALA A 120 -15.70 11.86 -6.23
N TYR A 121 -14.65 11.06 -6.40
CA TYR A 121 -13.36 11.47 -6.95
C TYR A 121 -13.17 10.82 -8.32
N ARG A 122 -13.14 11.65 -9.36
CA ARG A 122 -13.00 11.23 -10.75
C ARG A 122 -11.53 11.29 -11.16
N TYR A 123 -11.03 10.17 -11.69
CA TYR A 123 -9.64 10.02 -12.09
C TYR A 123 -9.54 9.56 -13.53
N LYS A 124 -8.67 10.23 -14.28
CA LYS A 124 -8.23 9.76 -15.60
C LYS A 124 -6.87 9.09 -15.45
N THR A 125 -6.60 8.06 -16.24
CA THR A 125 -5.28 7.40 -16.31
C THR A 125 -4.90 7.11 -17.76
N ASN A 126 -3.60 7.09 -18.04
CA ASN A 126 -3.03 6.65 -19.32
C ASN A 126 -2.49 5.21 -19.27
N MET A 127 -2.66 4.51 -18.14
CA MET A 127 -2.26 3.11 -18.07
C MET A 127 -3.04 2.28 -19.10
N PRO A 128 -2.48 1.16 -19.57
CA PRO A 128 -3.26 0.17 -20.31
C PRO A 128 -4.49 -0.28 -19.50
N SER A 129 -5.59 -0.60 -20.20
CA SER A 129 -6.86 -1.03 -19.59
C SER A 129 -6.70 -2.20 -18.62
N SER A 130 -5.85 -3.16 -18.99
CA SER A 130 -5.52 -4.31 -18.14
C SER A 130 -4.84 -3.91 -16.82
N GLN A 131 -3.91 -2.96 -16.84
CA GLN A 131 -3.21 -2.49 -15.63
C GLN A 131 -4.11 -1.65 -14.73
N GLN A 132 -4.96 -0.80 -15.31
CA GLN A 132 -5.99 -0.09 -14.55
C GLN A 132 -6.94 -1.07 -13.88
N ALA A 133 -7.46 -2.05 -14.63
CA ALA A 133 -8.33 -3.08 -14.09
C ALA A 133 -7.63 -3.87 -12.97
N ALA A 134 -6.37 -4.27 -13.15
CA ALA A 134 -5.60 -4.95 -12.13
C ALA A 134 -5.45 -4.13 -10.83
N PHE A 135 -5.21 -2.81 -10.95
CA PHE A 135 -5.17 -1.91 -9.79
C PHE A 135 -6.54 -1.87 -9.07
N LEU A 136 -7.63 -1.66 -9.80
CA LEU A 136 -8.98 -1.57 -9.21
C LEU A 136 -9.42 -2.91 -8.59
N VAL A 137 -9.13 -4.03 -9.25
CA VAL A 137 -9.35 -5.38 -8.69
C VAL A 137 -8.56 -5.57 -7.39
N THR A 138 -7.31 -5.12 -7.34
CA THR A 138 -6.50 -5.17 -6.12
C THR A 138 -7.13 -4.35 -5.01
N VAL A 139 -7.59 -3.12 -5.29
CA VAL A 139 -8.31 -2.27 -4.33
C VAL A 139 -9.56 -2.98 -3.78
N VAL A 140 -10.41 -3.53 -4.66
CA VAL A 140 -11.65 -4.23 -4.28
C VAL A 140 -11.36 -5.48 -3.45
N ARG A 141 -10.38 -6.30 -3.86
CA ARG A 141 -9.99 -7.52 -3.10
C ARG A 141 -9.48 -7.18 -1.71
N CYS A 142 -8.63 -6.16 -1.61
CA CYS A 142 -8.11 -5.69 -0.33
C CYS A 142 -9.23 -5.13 0.56
N TRP A 143 -10.15 -4.32 0.01
CA TRP A 143 -11.31 -3.80 0.73
C TRP A 143 -12.18 -4.94 1.28
N ARG A 144 -12.57 -5.91 0.43
CA ARG A 144 -13.40 -7.05 0.83
C ARG A 144 -12.77 -7.86 1.95
N ARG A 145 -11.47 -8.16 1.83
CA ARG A 145 -10.72 -8.89 2.87
C ARG A 145 -10.71 -8.13 4.20
N PHE A 146 -10.58 -6.81 4.16
CA PHE A 146 -10.54 -5.99 5.37
C PHE A 146 -11.91 -5.83 6.01
N MET A 147 -12.97 -5.66 5.22
CA MET A 147 -14.34 -5.41 5.69
C MET A 147 -15.14 -6.67 6.01
N ASN A 148 -14.63 -7.85 5.63
CA ASN A 148 -15.27 -9.13 5.91
C ASN A 148 -15.60 -9.28 7.41
N GLY A 149 -16.87 -9.50 7.73
CA GLY A 149 -17.35 -9.66 9.11
C GLY A 149 -17.53 -8.36 9.91
N ARG A 150 -17.40 -7.17 9.29
CA ARG A 150 -17.50 -5.87 10.01
C ARG A 150 -18.87 -5.17 9.91
N GLY A 151 -19.87 -5.82 9.31
CA GLY A 151 -21.27 -5.33 9.31
C GLY A 151 -21.55 -4.06 8.49
N GLN A 152 -20.61 -3.62 7.64
CA GLN A 152 -20.81 -2.49 6.73
C GLN A 152 -21.52 -2.92 5.44
N PRO A 153 -22.24 -2.00 4.75
CA PRO A 153 -22.82 -2.28 3.45
C PRO A 153 -21.73 -2.71 2.45
N ASP A 154 -22.10 -3.58 1.52
CA ASP A 154 -21.17 -4.06 0.49
C ASP A 154 -20.70 -2.90 -0.41
N LEU A 155 -19.50 -3.04 -0.96
CA LEU A 155 -18.91 -2.06 -1.86
C LEU A 155 -19.68 -2.04 -3.18
N VAL A 156 -20.21 -0.88 -3.56
CA VAL A 156 -20.93 -0.73 -4.84
C VAL A 156 -19.92 -0.75 -5.99
N LEU A 157 -20.09 -1.69 -6.92
CA LEU A 157 -19.24 -1.84 -8.11
C LEU A 157 -20.05 -1.54 -9.37
N LEU A 158 -19.62 -0.53 -10.14
CA LEU A 158 -20.26 -0.15 -11.40
C LEU A 158 -19.27 -0.28 -12.56
N GLY A 159 -19.71 -0.82 -13.71
CA GLY A 159 -18.86 -0.96 -14.91
C GLY A 159 -17.78 -2.04 -14.82
N PHE A 160 -17.80 -2.90 -13.79
CA PHE A 160 -16.99 -4.12 -13.72
C PHE A 160 -17.67 -5.22 -14.53
N ALA A 161 -16.92 -5.84 -15.45
CA ALA A 161 -17.35 -7.07 -16.11
C ALA A 161 -16.75 -8.21 -15.31
N VAL A 162 -17.58 -9.11 -14.77
CA VAL A 162 -17.10 -10.25 -14.02
C VAL A 162 -16.80 -11.36 -15.02
N ASP A 163 -15.55 -11.45 -15.48
CA ASP A 163 -15.10 -12.68 -16.14
C ASP A 163 -14.95 -13.74 -15.05
N ASN A 164 -15.95 -14.62 -14.94
CA ASN A 164 -16.07 -15.64 -13.89
C ASN A 164 -15.05 -16.80 -14.04
N ALA A 165 -13.92 -16.57 -14.68
CA ALA A 165 -12.99 -17.60 -15.14
C ALA A 165 -11.53 -17.23 -14.89
N GLN A 166 -11.11 -17.07 -13.62
CA GLN A 166 -9.78 -17.53 -13.20
C GLN A 166 -9.58 -17.40 -11.68
N PRO A 167 -9.33 -18.50 -10.94
CA PRO A 167 -8.68 -18.41 -9.64
C PRO A 167 -7.25 -17.90 -9.87
N SER A 168 -7.03 -16.61 -9.64
CA SER A 168 -5.70 -15.98 -9.73
C SER A 168 -4.89 -16.36 -8.48
N THR A 169 -4.07 -17.41 -8.63
CA THR A 169 -2.91 -17.69 -7.78
C THR A 169 -1.90 -16.56 -7.92
N PHE A 170 -1.68 -15.80 -6.85
CA PHE A 170 -0.53 -14.89 -6.80
C PHE A 170 0.74 -15.72 -6.61
N PRO A 171 1.85 -15.40 -7.31
CA PRO A 171 3.17 -15.85 -6.87
C PRO A 171 3.51 -15.12 -5.57
N ALA A 172 3.73 -15.87 -4.49
CA ALA A 172 4.39 -15.35 -3.31
C ALA A 172 5.73 -14.75 -3.73
N SER A 173 6.04 -13.54 -3.25
CA SER A 173 7.37 -12.94 -3.46
C SER A 173 8.48 -13.91 -3.00
N PRO A 174 9.63 -13.96 -3.71
CA PRO A 174 10.67 -14.92 -3.41
C PRO A 174 11.31 -14.55 -2.07
N HIS A 175 11.04 -15.38 -1.07
CA HIS A 175 11.83 -15.45 0.14
C HIS A 175 13.04 -16.34 -0.18
N LEU A 176 14.20 -15.87 0.27
CA LEU A 176 15.45 -16.59 0.27
C LEU A 176 15.31 -17.91 1.04
N GLY A 177 15.83 -18.99 0.45
CA GLY A 177 16.32 -20.15 1.18
C GLY A 177 15.36 -21.33 1.32
N GLY A 178 15.86 -22.51 0.97
CA GLY A 178 15.33 -23.80 1.45
C GLY A 178 14.74 -24.67 0.35
N ALA A 179 15.58 -25.52 -0.23
CA ALA A 179 15.13 -26.67 -1.00
C ALA A 179 14.21 -27.56 -0.17
N SER A 180 13.06 -27.95 -0.71
CA SER A 180 12.36 -29.17 -0.31
C SER A 180 11.43 -29.59 -1.44
N GLN A 181 11.81 -30.65 -2.16
CA GLN A 181 10.90 -31.38 -3.04
C GLN A 181 9.88 -32.15 -2.18
N PRO A 182 8.59 -32.26 -2.56
CA PRO A 182 7.72 -33.28 -2.04
C PRO A 182 7.69 -34.47 -3.01
N LEU A 183 8.32 -35.59 -2.63
CA LEU A 183 8.04 -36.89 -3.22
C LEU A 183 7.02 -37.65 -2.37
N ALA A 184 6.18 -38.37 -3.09
CA ALA A 184 4.92 -38.95 -2.67
C ALA A 184 5.03 -40.04 -1.59
N MET A 185 3.91 -40.20 -0.88
CA MET A 185 3.64 -41.24 0.10
C MET A 185 3.69 -42.65 -0.50
N SER A 186 4.15 -43.61 0.30
CA SER A 186 3.73 -45.02 0.20
C SER A 186 3.63 -45.62 1.61
N PRO A 187 2.56 -46.37 1.94
CA PRO A 187 2.34 -46.91 3.28
C PRO A 187 2.83 -48.35 3.38
N ARG A 188 3.41 -48.77 4.52
CA ARG A 188 3.42 -50.18 4.95
C ARG A 188 3.79 -50.37 6.44
N THR A 189 2.80 -50.89 7.17
CA THR A 189 2.80 -52.01 8.12
C THR A 189 3.77 -52.08 9.33
N ARG A 190 3.13 -52.14 10.50
CA ARG A 190 3.52 -52.55 11.88
C ARG A 190 4.48 -53.76 11.98
N THR A 191 5.39 -53.79 12.98
CA THR A 191 5.33 -54.53 14.29
C THR A 191 6.64 -54.40 15.12
N PRO A 192 6.65 -54.72 16.45
CA PRO A 192 7.57 -54.17 17.47
C PRO A 192 8.60 -55.18 18.04
N SER A 193 9.64 -54.69 18.75
CA SER A 193 10.18 -55.22 20.04
C SER A 193 11.64 -54.83 20.36
N GLY A 194 11.89 -54.32 21.58
CA GLY A 194 13.05 -54.70 22.43
C GLY A 194 14.31 -53.80 22.49
N PRO A 195 15.17 -53.91 23.53
CA PRO A 195 15.48 -52.81 24.46
C PRO A 195 16.96 -52.33 24.55
N SER A 196 17.16 -51.25 25.33
CA SER A 196 18.41 -50.55 25.71
C SER A 196 19.49 -51.41 26.40
N PRO A 197 20.77 -50.96 26.48
CA PRO A 197 21.29 -50.05 27.54
C PRO A 197 22.33 -49.03 26.99
N GLY A 198 22.53 -47.82 27.52
CA GLY A 198 22.97 -47.45 28.87
C GLY A 198 24.45 -47.03 28.81
N HIS A 199 24.79 -45.76 29.07
CA HIS A 199 26.09 -45.32 29.60
C HIS A 199 26.03 -43.83 29.98
N ASP A 200 25.97 -43.58 31.29
CA ASP A 200 26.42 -42.37 31.96
C ASP A 200 27.92 -42.12 31.67
N PHE A 201 28.34 -40.84 31.66
CA PHE A 201 29.46 -40.35 32.48
C PHE A 201 29.69 -38.82 32.34
N HIS A 202 29.58 -38.14 33.49
CA HIS A 202 30.41 -37.03 34.02
C HIS A 202 30.48 -35.61 33.39
N ARG A 203 29.90 -34.66 34.18
CA ARG A 203 30.39 -33.33 34.64
C ARG A 203 31.94 -33.26 34.81
N PRO A 204 32.64 -32.09 34.88
CA PRO A 204 32.33 -30.83 35.59
C PRO A 204 32.54 -29.56 34.69
N GLY A 205 32.22 -28.30 35.01
CA GLY A 205 32.11 -27.54 36.26
C GLY A 205 33.17 -26.42 36.27
N SER A 206 32.75 -25.14 36.15
CA SER A 206 33.37 -23.90 36.68
C SER A 206 32.58 -22.68 36.15
N SER A 207 31.92 -21.84 36.97
CA SER A 207 32.46 -20.73 37.78
C SER A 207 33.01 -19.60 36.87
N ALA A 208 32.70 -18.30 37.00
CA ALA A 208 32.18 -17.50 38.10
C ALA A 208 31.75 -16.09 37.61
N SER A 209 30.92 -15.44 38.45
CA SER A 209 30.97 -14.03 38.91
C SER A 209 31.04 -12.85 37.92
N SER A 210 30.04 -11.97 38.01
CA SER A 210 30.11 -10.55 38.48
C SER A 210 30.16 -9.59 37.28
N VAL A 211 29.66 -8.35 37.27
CA VAL A 211 29.55 -7.30 38.29
C VAL A 211 28.40 -6.34 37.88
N SER A 212 27.94 -5.61 38.90
CA SER A 212 26.92 -4.57 39.02
C SER A 212 27.06 -3.26 38.22
N ASN A 213 25.95 -2.50 38.29
CA ASN A 213 25.79 -1.04 38.34
C ASN A 213 25.74 -0.21 37.05
N GLY A 214 24.75 0.69 36.98
CA GLY A 214 24.71 1.74 35.96
C GLY A 214 23.39 2.50 35.83
N SER A 215 22.93 3.13 36.91
CA SER A 215 21.93 4.20 36.92
C SER A 215 22.24 5.30 35.88
N GLY A 216 21.25 5.70 35.05
CA GLY A 216 21.46 6.70 34.01
C GLY A 216 20.19 7.35 33.44
N ARG A 217 19.57 8.19 34.26
CA ARG A 217 18.75 9.40 33.97
C ARG A 217 18.14 9.60 32.55
N ARG A 218 16.80 9.67 32.55
CA ARG A 218 15.94 10.42 31.60
C ARG A 218 16.30 11.92 31.55
N PRO A 219 16.24 12.55 30.36
CA PRO A 219 15.90 13.96 30.23
C PRO A 219 14.44 14.14 29.78
N VAL A 220 13.76 15.08 30.44
CA VAL A 220 12.45 15.63 30.11
C VAL A 220 12.67 16.80 29.13
N PRO A 221 11.96 16.91 27.99
CA PRO A 221 11.92 18.16 27.25
C PRO A 221 10.83 19.08 27.82
N GLN A 222 11.27 20.27 28.21
CA GLN A 222 10.44 21.38 28.67
C GLN A 222 9.56 21.94 27.56
N ASN A 223 8.34 22.24 27.99
CA ASN A 223 7.26 22.90 27.27
C ASN A 223 7.54 24.41 27.24
N HIS A 224 7.73 25.01 26.05
CA HIS A 224 7.64 26.47 25.88
C HIS A 224 6.60 26.79 24.81
N ALA A 225 5.42 27.19 25.31
CA ALA A 225 4.42 27.90 24.57
C ALA A 225 4.88 29.35 24.36
N SER A 226 4.61 29.92 23.19
CA SER A 226 4.38 31.35 23.03
C SER A 226 3.41 31.61 21.87
N PRO A 227 2.53 32.60 21.97
CA PRO A 227 1.33 32.73 21.15
C PRO A 227 1.46 33.75 20.00
N PHE A 228 0.59 33.55 19.00
CA PHE A 228 -0.01 34.51 18.06
C PHE A 228 0.62 35.90 17.85
N ARG A 229 0.86 36.23 16.56
CA ARG A 229 0.60 37.58 16.01
C ARG A 229 0.21 37.51 14.53
N CYS A 230 -1.06 37.86 14.23
CA CYS A 230 -1.53 38.24 12.90
C CYS A 230 -1.29 39.75 12.68
N PRO A 231 -0.94 40.18 11.45
CA PRO A 231 -1.03 41.59 11.06
C PRO A 231 -2.40 41.95 10.46
N PRO A 232 -2.88 43.20 10.62
CA PRO A 232 -4.18 43.64 10.16
C PRO A 232 -4.24 44.01 8.68
N SER A 233 -5.43 43.81 8.11
CA SER A 233 -5.89 44.24 6.79
C SER A 233 -5.96 45.76 6.67
N LYS A 234 -5.37 46.33 5.61
CA LYS A 234 -5.64 47.70 5.16
C LYS A 234 -6.78 47.70 4.14
N GLN A 235 -7.87 48.36 4.48
CA GLN A 235 -8.84 48.91 3.53
C GLN A 235 -8.22 50.11 2.81
N ARG A 236 -8.37 50.16 1.49
CA ARG A 236 -8.60 51.40 0.75
C ARG A 236 -9.30 51.08 -0.56
#